data_AF-A0A417PB80-F1
#
_entry.id   AF-A0A417PB80-F1
#
_cell.length_a   1.000
_cell.length_b   1.000
_cell.length_c   1.000
_cell.angle_alpha   90.00
_cell.angle_beta   90.00
_cell.angle_gamma   90.00
#
_symmetry.space_group_name_H-M   'P 1'
#
loop_
_entity.id
_entity.type
_entity.pdbx_description
1 polymer ?
#
loop_
_entity_poly.entity_id
_entity_poly.type
_entity_poly.pdbx_seq_one_letter_code
_entity_poly.pdbx_strand_id
1 'polypeptide(L)'
;MAAQRSFTEYVKKRFDNNFWAAAESYLDANLDSLGIELKRIHRAGEMEISDVKVEHVWVEDKPGMEIHFDVAVSIWFETHEGDYHYDDYDENIVWMMAHCRGDLDKNLDDFEILNVSKYNGKSRVKAPMDDALVPVINKNQLDDAAEQFLREHYKKALLEPMWVDPKELAEGMGLTIRYENITKDGSIFGRSFFYDCETELYDEDADAMYKVTIPAKTILVDKKTAFLMVLGATNNTIVHECVHWDKHKKAFALARLYDNELSNIGCRVVGGIAGNKRDAIEWMEWQANALAPRIQMPITMFKKKVNQLISKYRKETHAYDMIDIIEPIIDELVLTFGVSRLAAKIRMMDAGYEEAAGAFIFVDGKYVKPHKVLKGFLAPNQTFSISARDAIVESKFNTALATVIADNEYIFVDSHFVLNTPLYVEKDLFGNTSLTHYARNHMDECCLVFNLTMKTSVSENYHTECFLNRDKSSEITFEAHYSAKSKNAVNQVQMIKDYNADLLAIARKLPMNFSGTLDALIGWSEMTEEELAEAADMSEKTIQRLRNSEPDNVSIETVVQLCIGMKLPPVLSGCLIRASGKNFMMTEQHIMYQFLLNSCYHLSINECNDMLLAQNLKPLGKLNRVS
;
A
#
# COMPACT_ATOMS: atom_id res chain seq x y z
N MET A 1 4.39 35.02 6.48
CA MET A 1 3.45 33.88 6.67
C MET A 1 2.60 33.81 5.42
N ALA A 2 2.84 32.83 4.55
CA ALA A 2 2.12 32.72 3.28
C ALA A 2 0.71 32.19 3.56
N ALA A 3 -0.30 33.00 3.23
CA ALA A 3 -1.71 32.67 3.43
C ALA A 3 -2.09 31.38 2.68
N GLN A 4 -2.94 30.58 3.31
CA GLN A 4 -3.69 29.50 2.68
C GLN A 4 -4.44 30.10 1.46
N ARG A 5 -4.31 29.49 0.28
CA ARG A 5 -4.94 29.97 -0.98
C ARG A 5 -6.42 29.57 -0.97
N SER A 6 -7.19 30.26 -0.14
CA SER A 6 -8.61 30.01 0.12
C SER A 6 -9.48 30.78 -0.86
N PHE A 7 -10.34 30.08 -1.60
CA PHE A 7 -11.31 30.71 -2.48
C PHE A 7 -12.30 31.57 -1.68
N THR A 8 -12.71 31.10 -0.51
CA THR A 8 -13.56 31.86 0.42
C THR A 8 -12.92 33.20 0.79
N GLU A 9 -11.62 33.21 1.14
CA GLU A 9 -10.90 34.45 1.45
C GLU A 9 -10.69 35.34 0.22
N TYR A 10 -10.58 34.77 -0.98
CA TYR A 10 -10.53 35.55 -2.22
C TYR A 10 -11.85 36.28 -2.44
N VAL A 11 -12.97 35.56 -2.37
CA VAL A 11 -14.33 36.09 -2.55
C VAL A 11 -14.62 37.19 -1.54
N LYS A 12 -14.31 36.97 -0.26
CA LYS A 12 -14.43 37.96 0.83
C LYS A 12 -13.75 39.28 0.49
N LYS A 13 -12.52 39.24 -0.04
CA LYS A 13 -11.72 40.45 -0.28
C LYS A 13 -12.03 41.12 -1.60
N ARG A 14 -12.27 40.33 -2.66
CA ARG A 14 -12.43 40.85 -4.03
C ARG A 14 -13.82 41.41 -4.29
N PHE A 15 -14.86 40.80 -3.73
CA PHE A 15 -16.26 41.07 -4.07
C PHE A 15 -17.07 41.65 -2.91
N ASP A 16 -16.40 42.20 -1.89
CA ASP A 16 -17.01 42.81 -0.70
C ASP A 16 -18.11 43.82 -1.06
N ASN A 17 -17.78 44.82 -1.90
CA ASN A 17 -18.72 45.83 -2.38
C ASN A 17 -19.93 45.23 -3.11
N ASN A 18 -19.74 44.13 -3.84
CA ASN A 18 -20.83 43.47 -4.55
C ASN A 18 -21.83 42.82 -3.58
N PHE A 19 -21.32 42.18 -2.53
CA PHE A 19 -22.18 41.59 -1.49
C PHE A 19 -22.83 42.66 -0.60
N TRP A 20 -22.16 43.78 -0.37
CA TRP A 20 -22.76 44.93 0.31
C TRP A 20 -23.98 45.46 -0.46
N ALA A 21 -23.83 45.75 -1.76
CA ALA A 21 -24.93 46.23 -2.61
C ALA A 21 -26.08 45.20 -2.71
N ALA A 22 -25.74 43.90 -2.72
CA ALA A 22 -26.73 42.83 -2.69
C ALA A 22 -27.47 42.76 -1.35
N ALA A 23 -26.79 43.01 -0.23
CA ALA A 23 -27.37 43.03 1.11
C ALA A 23 -28.37 44.18 1.26
N GLU A 24 -28.03 45.38 0.80
CA GLU A 24 -28.93 46.55 0.76
C GLU A 24 -30.20 46.21 -0.02
N SER A 25 -30.04 45.74 -1.26
CA SER A 25 -31.17 45.36 -2.12
C SER A 25 -32.04 44.25 -1.52
N TYR A 26 -31.42 43.29 -0.80
CA TYR A 26 -32.13 42.19 -0.17
C TYR A 26 -32.94 42.65 1.04
N LEU A 27 -32.37 43.49 1.91
CA LEU A 27 -33.08 44.05 3.05
C LEU A 27 -34.28 44.89 2.59
N ASP A 28 -34.08 45.82 1.66
CA ASP A 28 -35.14 46.69 1.13
C ASP A 28 -36.33 45.90 0.57
N ALA A 29 -36.05 44.80 -0.13
CA ALA A 29 -37.09 43.99 -0.77
C ALA A 29 -37.80 43.01 0.18
N ASN A 30 -37.20 42.65 1.32
CA ASN A 30 -37.69 41.54 2.15
C ASN A 30 -38.01 41.93 3.60
N LEU A 31 -37.82 43.18 3.99
CA LEU A 31 -37.85 43.66 5.37
C LEU A 31 -39.08 43.20 6.17
N ASP A 32 -40.28 43.41 5.62
CA ASP A 32 -41.55 43.02 6.25
C ASP A 32 -41.70 41.50 6.44
N SER A 33 -40.99 40.71 5.63
CA SER A 33 -41.06 39.23 5.62
C SER A 33 -39.99 38.55 6.47
N LEU A 34 -39.01 39.32 6.97
CA LEU A 34 -37.88 38.78 7.75
C LEU A 34 -38.25 38.47 9.20
N GLY A 35 -39.39 38.96 9.70
CA GLY A 35 -39.93 38.62 11.03
C GLY A 35 -39.08 39.14 12.17
N ILE A 36 -38.55 40.36 12.02
CA ILE A 36 -37.66 41.00 13.00
C ILE A 36 -38.47 41.39 14.25
N GLU A 37 -38.05 40.91 15.42
CA GLU A 37 -38.65 41.28 16.71
C GLU A 37 -37.89 42.45 17.33
N LEU A 38 -38.54 43.61 17.40
CA LEU A 38 -38.01 44.80 18.09
C LEU A 38 -38.21 44.65 19.60
N LYS A 39 -37.14 44.80 20.37
CA LYS A 39 -37.11 44.54 21.82
C LYS A 39 -36.76 45.79 22.63
N ARG A 40 -35.88 46.65 22.11
CA ARG A 40 -35.41 47.86 22.80
C ARG A 40 -36.09 49.12 22.33
N ILE A 41 -36.63 49.13 21.11
CA ILE A 41 -37.25 50.32 20.51
C ILE A 41 -38.78 50.20 20.44
N HIS A 42 -39.49 51.32 20.64
CA HIS A 42 -40.96 51.34 20.57
C HIS A 42 -41.49 51.46 19.14
N ARG A 43 -40.71 52.08 18.24
CA ARG A 43 -41.06 52.29 16.84
C ARG A 43 -39.81 52.23 15.96
N ALA A 44 -39.84 51.39 14.93
CA ALA A 44 -38.75 51.33 13.94
C ALA A 44 -38.61 52.66 13.18
N GLY A 45 -37.39 53.19 13.20
CA GLY A 45 -36.94 54.35 12.43
C GLY A 45 -36.03 53.93 11.28
N GLU A 46 -34.92 54.67 11.09
CA GLU A 46 -33.93 54.38 10.07
C GLU A 46 -33.16 53.09 10.37
N MET A 47 -32.80 52.37 9.30
CA MET A 47 -32.00 51.16 9.38
C MET A 47 -30.67 51.38 8.69
N GLU A 48 -29.59 51.01 9.37
CA GLU A 48 -28.22 51.15 8.87
C GLU A 48 -27.53 49.79 8.93
N ILE A 49 -26.98 49.35 7.79
CA ILE A 49 -26.16 48.14 7.75
C ILE A 49 -24.83 48.43 8.43
N SER A 50 -24.53 47.73 9.52
CA SER A 50 -23.29 47.88 10.27
C SER A 50 -22.18 46.95 9.77
N ASP A 51 -22.54 45.78 9.23
CA ASP A 51 -21.56 44.82 8.70
C ASP A 51 -22.18 43.84 7.70
N VAL A 52 -21.39 43.41 6.71
CA VAL A 52 -21.76 42.38 5.74
C VAL A 52 -20.62 41.38 5.66
N LYS A 53 -20.88 40.13 6.07
CA LYS A 53 -19.84 39.10 6.13
C LYS A 53 -20.19 37.91 5.26
N VAL A 54 -19.26 37.54 4.38
CA VAL A 54 -19.27 36.24 3.72
C VAL A 54 -18.88 35.17 4.75
N GLU A 55 -19.83 34.31 5.11
CA GLU A 55 -19.64 33.27 6.12
C GLU A 55 -19.12 31.97 5.50
N HIS A 56 -19.72 31.56 4.37
CA HIS A 56 -19.41 30.31 3.70
C HIS A 56 -19.50 30.46 2.18
N VAL A 57 -18.61 29.77 1.46
CA VAL A 57 -18.65 29.64 0.01
C VAL A 57 -18.66 28.16 -0.35
N TRP A 58 -19.60 27.76 -1.21
CA TRP A 58 -19.65 26.41 -1.78
C TRP A 58 -19.48 26.50 -3.28
N VAL A 59 -18.49 25.81 -3.82
CA VAL A 59 -18.14 25.90 -5.24
C VAL A 59 -18.61 24.66 -5.99
N GLU A 60 -19.22 24.89 -7.15
CA GLU A 60 -19.64 23.91 -8.14
C GLU A 60 -18.72 23.97 -9.35
N ASP A 61 -18.15 22.82 -9.70
CA ASP A 61 -17.33 22.66 -10.90
C ASP A 61 -18.19 22.73 -12.18
N LYS A 62 -17.78 23.57 -13.14
CA LYS A 62 -18.39 23.70 -14.48
C LYS A 62 -17.37 23.44 -15.60
N PRO A 63 -17.82 23.14 -16.84
CA PRO A 63 -16.90 22.93 -17.97
C PRO A 63 -15.93 24.11 -18.19
N GLY A 64 -14.71 23.80 -18.62
CA GLY A 64 -13.67 24.81 -18.83
C GLY A 64 -13.18 25.40 -17.50
N MET A 65 -13.00 26.72 -17.46
CA MET A 65 -12.52 27.46 -16.28
C MET A 65 -13.64 28.24 -15.56
N GLU A 66 -14.89 28.08 -16.00
CA GLU A 66 -16.07 28.62 -15.32
C GLU A 66 -16.29 27.91 -13.97
N ILE A 67 -16.71 28.66 -12.96
CA ILE A 67 -17.18 28.14 -11.68
C ILE A 67 -18.50 28.80 -11.30
N HIS A 68 -19.41 28.01 -10.75
CA HIS A 68 -20.58 28.53 -10.05
C HIS A 68 -20.35 28.38 -8.56
N PHE A 69 -20.85 29.28 -7.74
CA PHE A 69 -20.69 29.17 -6.31
C PHE A 69 -21.80 29.86 -5.53
N ASP A 70 -22.20 29.22 -4.44
CA ASP A 70 -23.17 29.76 -3.49
C ASP A 70 -22.41 30.44 -2.34
N VAL A 71 -22.85 31.62 -1.96
CA VAL A 71 -22.25 32.42 -0.88
C VAL A 71 -23.29 32.69 0.19
N ALA A 72 -23.08 32.17 1.40
CA ALA A 72 -23.85 32.57 2.57
C ALA A 72 -23.28 33.89 3.11
N VAL A 73 -24.15 34.89 3.24
CA VAL A 73 -23.78 36.22 3.71
C VAL A 73 -24.62 36.56 4.94
N SER A 74 -23.97 36.89 6.05
CA SER A 74 -24.62 37.46 7.23
C SER A 74 -24.63 38.99 7.09
N ILE A 75 -25.80 39.58 7.36
CA ILE A 75 -26.04 41.02 7.27
C ILE A 75 -26.40 41.48 8.67
N TRP A 76 -25.54 42.33 9.23
CA TRP A 76 -25.70 42.96 10.52
C TRP A 76 -26.21 44.37 10.28
N PHE A 77 -27.31 44.72 10.93
CA PHE A 77 -27.88 46.05 10.80
C PHE A 77 -28.52 46.50 12.11
N GLU A 78 -28.51 47.80 12.30
CA GLU A 78 -29.09 48.48 13.44
C GLU A 78 -30.40 49.13 13.01
N THR A 79 -31.44 48.98 13.84
CA THR A 79 -32.70 49.70 13.66
C THR A 79 -32.82 50.73 14.77
N HIS A 80 -32.82 52.01 14.41
CA HIS A 80 -32.89 53.12 15.37
C HIS A 80 -34.35 53.43 15.76
N GLU A 81 -34.55 53.98 16.94
CA GLU A 81 -35.87 54.45 17.37
C GLU A 81 -36.33 55.67 16.56
N GLY A 82 -37.52 55.59 15.95
CA GLY A 82 -38.01 56.60 15.01
C GLY A 82 -38.48 57.93 15.64
N ASP A 83 -38.64 57.99 16.96
CA ASP A 83 -39.23 59.16 17.64
C ASP A 83 -38.16 60.12 18.24
N TYR A 84 -36.85 59.92 17.98
CA TYR A 84 -35.72 60.82 18.33
C TYR A 84 -35.62 61.30 19.79
N HIS A 85 -36.26 60.60 20.73
CA HIS A 85 -36.25 60.97 22.15
C HIS A 85 -35.12 60.28 22.96
N TYR A 86 -34.59 59.15 22.48
CA TYR A 86 -33.50 58.37 23.06
C TYR A 86 -32.59 57.79 21.96
N ASP A 87 -31.29 57.62 22.24
CA ASP A 87 -30.29 57.01 21.32
C ASP A 87 -30.34 55.46 21.37
N ASP A 88 -31.54 54.90 21.45
CA ASP A 88 -31.74 53.45 21.55
C ASP A 88 -31.85 52.80 20.16
N TYR A 89 -31.26 51.61 20.01
CA TYR A 89 -31.26 50.81 18.79
C TYR A 89 -31.38 49.31 19.11
N ASP A 90 -31.92 48.56 18.14
CA ASP A 90 -31.89 47.10 18.13
C ASP A 90 -30.92 46.58 17.05
N GLU A 91 -30.01 45.70 17.44
CA GLU A 91 -29.10 44.99 16.53
C GLU A 91 -29.78 43.72 16.01
N ASN A 92 -29.74 43.53 14.70
CA ASN A 92 -30.34 42.38 14.03
C ASN A 92 -29.35 41.72 13.07
N ILE A 93 -29.46 40.40 12.95
CA ILE A 93 -28.66 39.60 12.03
C ILE A 93 -29.60 38.77 11.16
N VAL A 94 -29.52 38.97 9.85
CA VAL A 94 -30.21 38.12 8.87
C VAL A 94 -29.21 37.50 7.90
N TRP A 95 -29.58 36.37 7.33
CA TRP A 95 -28.72 35.61 6.43
C TRP A 95 -29.36 35.52 5.05
N MET A 96 -28.58 35.84 4.03
CA MET A 96 -28.93 35.63 2.63
C MET A 96 -28.00 34.60 1.98
N MET A 97 -28.46 34.04 0.87
CA MET A 97 -27.69 33.17 -0.02
C MET A 97 -27.61 33.82 -1.40
N ALA A 98 -26.40 34.11 -1.86
CA ALA A 98 -26.14 34.63 -3.20
C ALA A 98 -25.58 33.52 -4.10
N HIS A 99 -26.24 33.26 -5.23
CA HIS A 99 -25.75 32.34 -6.26
C HIS A 99 -24.96 33.13 -7.29
N CYS A 100 -23.70 32.77 -7.49
CA CYS A 100 -22.73 33.54 -8.27
C CYS A 100 -22.08 32.69 -9.37
N ARG A 101 -21.52 33.36 -10.36
CA ARG A 101 -20.64 32.76 -11.37
C ARG A 101 -19.41 33.63 -11.65
N GLY A 102 -18.38 33.00 -12.22
CA GLY A 102 -17.24 33.68 -12.82
C GLY A 102 -16.31 32.72 -13.55
N ASP A 103 -15.39 33.25 -14.35
CA ASP A 103 -14.41 32.48 -15.11
C ASP A 103 -12.98 32.75 -14.61
N LEU A 104 -12.28 31.68 -14.23
CA LEU A 104 -10.89 31.76 -13.73
C LEU A 104 -9.89 32.16 -14.82
N ASP A 105 -10.16 31.92 -16.12
CA ASP A 105 -9.30 32.41 -17.20
C ASP A 105 -9.39 33.94 -17.36
N LYS A 106 -10.47 34.55 -16.84
CA LYS A 106 -10.67 36.00 -16.80
C LYS A 106 -10.36 36.59 -15.42
N ASN A 107 -9.64 35.86 -14.58
CA ASN A 107 -9.35 36.25 -13.19
C ASN A 107 -10.60 36.59 -12.35
N LEU A 108 -11.77 36.07 -12.74
CA LEU A 108 -13.08 36.40 -12.18
C LEU A 108 -13.47 37.88 -12.34
N ASP A 109 -12.90 38.59 -13.32
CA ASP A 109 -13.32 39.95 -13.67
C ASP A 109 -14.71 40.00 -14.31
N ASP A 110 -15.25 38.85 -14.72
CA ASP A 110 -16.62 38.64 -15.20
C ASP A 110 -17.58 38.14 -14.12
N PHE A 111 -17.22 38.33 -12.84
CA PHE A 111 -18.05 37.95 -11.70
C PHE A 111 -19.47 38.54 -11.78
N GLU A 112 -20.45 37.68 -11.50
CA GLU A 112 -21.87 38.05 -11.51
C GLU A 112 -22.63 37.34 -10.39
N ILE A 113 -23.45 38.09 -9.66
CA ILE A 113 -24.48 37.55 -8.75
C ILE A 113 -25.73 37.28 -9.59
N LEU A 114 -26.05 36.01 -9.78
CA LEU A 114 -27.18 35.57 -10.61
C LEU A 114 -28.51 35.66 -9.87
N ASN A 115 -28.51 35.39 -8.57
CA ASN A 115 -29.71 35.42 -7.73
C ASN A 115 -29.35 35.59 -6.25
N VAL A 116 -30.24 36.21 -5.47
CA VAL A 116 -30.17 36.32 -4.01
C VAL A 116 -31.46 35.76 -3.41
N SER A 117 -31.32 34.93 -2.37
CA SER A 117 -32.45 34.28 -1.71
C SER A 117 -32.24 34.18 -0.20
N LYS A 118 -33.29 33.83 0.54
CA LYS A 118 -33.19 33.57 1.98
C LYS A 118 -32.28 32.37 2.25
N TYR A 119 -31.36 32.52 3.20
CA TYR A 119 -30.51 31.41 3.63
C TYR A 119 -31.36 30.26 4.20
N ASN A 120 -31.10 29.04 3.73
CA ASN A 120 -31.86 27.85 4.10
C ASN A 120 -31.00 26.75 4.78
N GLY A 121 -29.75 27.08 5.14
CA GLY A 121 -28.85 26.15 5.84
C GLY A 121 -28.17 25.09 4.98
N LYS A 122 -28.44 25.00 3.67
CA LYS A 122 -27.88 23.96 2.79
C LYS A 122 -27.54 24.49 1.41
N SER A 123 -26.27 24.37 1.00
CA SER A 123 -25.93 24.51 -0.43
C SER A 123 -26.38 23.27 -1.22
N ARG A 124 -26.72 23.48 -2.50
CA ARG A 124 -27.17 22.45 -3.45
C ARG A 124 -26.19 22.24 -4.61
N VAL A 125 -24.95 22.71 -4.46
CA VAL A 125 -23.91 22.58 -5.48
C VAL A 125 -23.78 21.13 -5.94
N LYS A 126 -23.79 20.94 -7.26
CA LYS A 126 -23.42 19.67 -7.88
C LYS A 126 -21.91 19.69 -8.14
N ALA A 127 -21.27 18.52 -8.19
CA ALA A 127 -19.82 18.41 -8.39
C ALA A 127 -19.00 19.39 -7.51
N PRO A 128 -19.07 19.24 -6.17
CA PRO A 128 -18.47 20.19 -5.25
C PRO A 128 -16.95 20.22 -5.37
N MET A 129 -16.36 21.40 -5.14
CA MET A 129 -14.92 21.60 -4.98
C MET A 129 -14.61 22.03 -3.54
N ASP A 130 -13.39 21.77 -3.07
CA ASP A 130 -12.94 22.34 -1.80
C ASP A 130 -12.58 23.82 -1.92
N ASP A 131 -12.16 24.40 -0.80
CA ASP A 131 -11.78 25.81 -0.73
C ASP A 131 -10.50 26.14 -1.51
N ALA A 132 -9.74 25.13 -1.96
CA ALA A 132 -8.59 25.28 -2.85
C ALA A 132 -8.95 25.02 -4.33
N LEU A 133 -10.24 24.86 -4.66
CA LEU A 133 -10.75 24.47 -5.99
C LEU A 133 -10.20 23.14 -6.50
N VAL A 134 -10.00 22.18 -5.60
CA VAL A 134 -9.76 20.77 -5.95
C VAL A 134 -11.11 20.05 -5.94
N PRO A 135 -11.48 19.28 -6.99
CA PRO A 135 -12.74 18.55 -7.04
C PRO A 135 -12.89 17.57 -5.87
N VAL A 136 -14.08 17.46 -5.27
CA VAL A 136 -14.33 16.52 -4.17
C VAL A 136 -14.72 15.14 -4.71
N ILE A 137 -13.76 14.21 -4.72
CA ILE A 137 -13.96 12.83 -5.17
C ILE A 137 -13.79 11.86 -4.00
N ASN A 138 -14.87 11.18 -3.61
CA ASN A 138 -14.83 10.17 -2.55
C ASN A 138 -14.29 8.83 -3.06
N LYS A 139 -13.78 7.98 -2.15
CA LYS A 139 -13.22 6.65 -2.48
C LYS A 139 -14.16 5.77 -3.32
N ASN A 140 -15.46 5.79 -3.01
CA ASN A 140 -16.47 5.01 -3.73
C ASN A 140 -16.86 5.60 -5.10
N GLN A 141 -16.39 6.80 -5.44
CA GLN A 141 -16.65 7.49 -6.71
C GLN A 141 -15.46 7.43 -7.67
N LEU A 142 -14.32 6.85 -7.25
CA LEU A 142 -13.10 6.84 -8.04
C LEU A 142 -13.26 6.13 -9.39
N ASP A 143 -13.99 5.01 -9.43
CA ASP A 143 -14.26 4.29 -10.68
C ASP A 143 -15.19 5.07 -11.61
N ASP A 144 -16.21 5.75 -11.07
CA ASP A 144 -17.10 6.61 -11.85
C ASP A 144 -16.35 7.83 -12.42
N ALA A 145 -15.46 8.43 -11.63
CA ALA A 145 -14.62 9.55 -12.05
C ALA A 145 -13.62 9.13 -13.14
N ALA A 146 -13.00 7.95 -13.01
CA ALA A 146 -12.11 7.40 -14.04
C ALA A 146 -12.88 7.06 -15.33
N GLU A 147 -14.10 6.53 -15.23
CA GLU A 147 -14.95 6.28 -16.38
C GLU A 147 -15.35 7.58 -17.08
N GLN A 148 -15.75 8.62 -16.33
CA GLN A 148 -16.07 9.93 -16.89
C GLN A 148 -14.88 10.56 -17.62
N PHE A 149 -13.68 10.49 -17.03
CA PHE A 149 -12.44 10.91 -17.69
C PHE A 149 -12.26 10.21 -19.05
N LEU A 150 -12.46 8.89 -19.11
CA LEU A 150 -12.35 8.13 -20.36
C LEU A 150 -13.45 8.46 -21.36
N ARG A 151 -14.67 8.77 -20.91
CA ARG A 151 -15.77 9.19 -21.80
C ARG A 151 -15.42 10.46 -22.56
N GLU A 152 -14.70 11.37 -21.92
CA GLU A 152 -14.26 12.64 -22.47
C GLU A 152 -13.02 12.49 -23.35
N HIS A 153 -12.01 11.74 -22.89
CA HIS A 153 -10.67 11.79 -23.49
C HIS A 153 -10.26 10.52 -24.25
N TYR A 154 -10.86 9.35 -23.98
CA TYR A 154 -10.43 8.07 -24.57
C TYR A 154 -11.55 7.01 -24.61
N LYS A 155 -12.67 7.33 -25.27
CA LYS A 155 -13.92 6.56 -25.20
C LYS A 155 -13.79 5.08 -25.61
N LYS A 156 -12.86 4.75 -26.51
CA LYS A 156 -12.66 3.38 -27.00
C LYS A 156 -12.27 2.38 -25.91
N ALA A 157 -11.59 2.81 -24.84
CA ALA A 157 -11.24 1.95 -23.71
C ALA A 157 -12.44 1.49 -22.87
N LEU A 158 -13.64 2.02 -23.12
CA LEU A 158 -14.88 1.60 -22.47
C LEU A 158 -15.65 0.55 -23.29
N LEU A 159 -15.20 0.21 -24.50
CA LEU A 159 -15.89 -0.70 -25.41
C LEU A 159 -15.38 -2.15 -25.27
N GLU A 160 -14.06 -2.28 -25.17
CA GLU A 160 -13.39 -3.57 -25.00
C GLU A 160 -12.13 -3.45 -24.13
N PRO A 161 -11.66 -4.55 -23.51
CA PRO A 161 -10.42 -4.54 -22.75
C PRO A 161 -9.23 -4.24 -23.66
N MET A 162 -8.54 -3.13 -23.38
CA MET A 162 -7.42 -2.68 -24.19
C MET A 162 -6.44 -1.85 -23.37
N TRP A 163 -5.22 -1.70 -23.90
CA TRP A 163 -4.25 -0.74 -23.43
C TRP A 163 -4.72 0.68 -23.73
N VAL A 164 -4.70 1.53 -22.69
CA VAL A 164 -4.85 2.98 -22.84
C VAL A 164 -3.47 3.54 -23.15
N ASP A 165 -3.20 3.82 -24.42
CA ASP A 165 -1.92 4.40 -24.84
C ASP A 165 -1.79 5.79 -24.21
N PRO A 166 -0.82 6.01 -23.28
CA PRO A 166 -0.71 7.27 -22.56
C PRO A 166 -0.35 8.44 -23.48
N LYS A 167 0.38 8.17 -24.57
CA LYS A 167 0.74 9.18 -25.54
C LYS A 167 -0.47 9.59 -26.36
N GLU A 168 -1.22 8.63 -26.88
CA GLU A 168 -2.47 8.92 -27.61
C GLU A 168 -3.48 9.65 -26.72
N LEU A 169 -3.60 9.25 -25.45
CA LEU A 169 -4.44 9.94 -24.47
C LEU A 169 -4.01 11.40 -24.29
N ALA A 170 -2.73 11.64 -23.99
CA ALA A 170 -2.22 12.99 -23.77
C ALA A 170 -2.39 13.88 -25.02
N GLU A 171 -2.05 13.36 -26.20
CA GLU A 171 -2.25 14.06 -27.48
C GLU A 171 -3.73 14.38 -27.74
N GLY A 172 -4.64 13.45 -27.44
CA GLY A 172 -6.08 13.66 -27.51
C GLY A 172 -6.61 14.77 -26.59
N MET A 173 -5.93 14.98 -25.45
CA MET A 173 -6.19 16.09 -24.52
C MET A 173 -5.52 17.41 -24.93
N GLY A 174 -4.77 17.42 -26.03
CA GLY A 174 -4.00 18.56 -26.50
C GLY A 174 -2.72 18.82 -25.70
N LEU A 175 -2.16 17.79 -25.06
CA LEU A 175 -0.93 17.84 -24.27
C LEU A 175 0.28 17.39 -25.09
N THR A 176 1.43 17.98 -24.78
CA THR A 176 2.73 17.59 -25.34
C THR A 176 3.53 16.84 -24.29
N ILE A 177 4.04 15.66 -24.62
CA ILE A 177 4.96 14.90 -23.76
C ILE A 177 6.39 15.19 -24.19
N ARG A 178 7.25 15.55 -23.24
CA ARG A 178 8.70 15.65 -23.44
C ARG A 178 9.41 14.74 -22.44
N TYR A 179 10.30 13.91 -22.95
CA TYR A 179 11.22 13.17 -22.09
C TYR A 179 12.43 14.06 -21.83
N GLU A 180 12.76 14.30 -20.57
CA GLU A 180 13.89 15.12 -20.14
C GLU A 180 14.55 14.54 -18.88
N ASN A 181 15.79 14.95 -18.56
CA ASN A 181 16.37 14.66 -17.24
C ASN A 181 15.90 15.75 -16.27
N ILE A 182 14.95 15.43 -15.38
CA ILE A 182 14.30 16.46 -14.55
C ILE A 182 15.20 16.83 -13.37
N THR A 183 15.75 15.84 -12.68
CA THR A 183 16.69 16.03 -11.57
C THR A 183 17.85 15.04 -11.67
N LYS A 184 19.01 15.41 -11.11
CA LYS A 184 20.22 14.56 -11.09
C LYS A 184 19.99 13.19 -10.46
N ASP A 185 19.23 13.17 -9.37
CA ASP A 185 18.92 11.98 -8.58
C ASP A 185 17.72 11.18 -9.10
N GLY A 186 17.00 11.67 -10.12
CA GLY A 186 15.76 11.05 -10.59
C GLY A 186 14.62 11.12 -9.58
N SER A 187 14.67 12.05 -8.62
CA SER A 187 13.66 12.17 -7.56
C SER A 187 12.28 12.61 -8.05
N ILE A 188 12.18 13.15 -9.27
CA ILE A 188 10.94 13.62 -9.89
C ILE A 188 10.68 12.83 -11.17
N PHE A 189 9.53 12.15 -11.23
CA PHE A 189 9.21 11.23 -12.33
C PHE A 189 8.45 11.91 -13.46
N GLY A 190 7.53 12.78 -13.08
CA GLY A 190 6.63 13.50 -13.96
C GLY A 190 6.45 14.94 -13.48
N ARG A 191 6.14 15.84 -14.42
CA ARG A 191 5.76 17.21 -14.10
C ARG A 191 4.81 17.78 -15.15
N SER A 192 3.64 18.25 -14.72
CA SER A 192 2.67 18.95 -15.58
C SER A 192 2.81 20.47 -15.49
N PHE A 193 2.78 21.12 -16.66
CA PHE A 193 2.89 22.57 -16.81
C PHE A 193 1.55 23.17 -17.26
N PHE A 194 0.94 23.97 -16.38
CA PHE A 194 -0.36 24.60 -16.60
C PHE A 194 -0.25 25.92 -17.36
N TYR A 195 0.90 26.58 -17.24
CA TYR A 195 1.20 27.86 -17.88
C TYR A 195 2.64 27.85 -18.41
N ASP A 196 2.92 28.73 -19.37
CA ASP A 196 4.29 28.97 -19.84
C ASP A 196 5.17 29.42 -18.66
N CYS A 197 6.31 28.76 -18.45
CA CYS A 197 7.23 29.16 -17.40
C CYS A 197 8.69 28.79 -17.69
N GLU A 198 9.60 29.47 -16.99
CA GLU A 198 11.00 29.05 -16.90
C GLU A 198 11.14 28.02 -15.77
N THR A 199 11.82 26.91 -16.05
CA THR A 199 12.13 25.88 -15.06
C THR A 199 13.58 25.43 -15.19
N GLU A 200 14.09 24.75 -14.18
CA GLU A 200 15.43 24.17 -14.19
C GLU A 200 15.33 22.67 -14.48
N LEU A 201 16.11 22.20 -15.46
CA LEU A 201 16.31 20.79 -15.81
C LEU A 201 17.78 20.40 -15.65
N TYR A 202 18.05 19.10 -15.57
CA TYR A 202 19.41 18.59 -15.40
C TYR A 202 20.03 18.22 -16.74
N ASP A 203 21.25 18.70 -17.00
CA ASP A 203 22.09 18.27 -18.11
C ASP A 203 23.11 17.24 -17.58
N GLU A 204 23.07 16.03 -18.14
CA GLU A 204 23.93 14.93 -17.73
C GLU A 204 25.37 15.08 -18.25
N ASP A 205 25.56 15.69 -19.41
CA ASP A 205 26.88 15.90 -20.02
C ASP A 205 27.65 16.99 -19.27
N ALA A 206 26.95 18.04 -18.83
CA ALA A 206 27.53 19.15 -18.09
C ALA A 206 27.54 18.95 -16.55
N ASP A 207 26.87 17.90 -16.05
CA ASP A 207 26.59 17.67 -14.62
C ASP A 207 26.06 18.93 -13.90
N ALA A 208 25.12 19.64 -14.53
CA ALA A 208 24.63 20.93 -14.05
C ALA A 208 23.14 21.12 -14.34
N MET A 209 22.47 21.92 -13.50
CA MET A 209 21.12 22.39 -13.79
C MET A 209 21.19 23.54 -14.80
N TYR A 210 20.27 23.57 -15.76
CA TYR A 210 20.11 24.66 -16.72
C TYR A 210 18.66 25.12 -16.79
N LYS A 211 18.48 26.40 -17.12
CA LYS A 211 17.16 27.02 -17.24
C LYS A 211 16.60 26.84 -18.64
N VAL A 212 15.33 26.52 -18.73
CA VAL A 212 14.60 26.36 -20.00
C VAL A 212 13.16 26.84 -19.86
N THR A 213 12.64 27.44 -20.92
CA THR A 213 11.22 27.78 -21.00
C THR A 213 10.41 26.56 -21.46
N ILE A 214 9.41 26.20 -20.66
CA ILE A 214 8.46 25.13 -20.95
C ILE A 214 7.09 25.76 -21.24
N PRO A 215 6.48 25.50 -22.41
CA PRO A 215 5.13 25.95 -22.70
C PRO A 215 4.08 25.28 -21.80
N ALA A 216 2.96 25.95 -21.58
CA ALA A 216 1.73 25.35 -21.05
C ALA A 216 1.34 24.10 -21.85
N LYS A 217 0.51 23.23 -21.26
CA LYS A 217 0.08 21.95 -21.87
C LYS A 217 1.24 20.99 -22.11
N THR A 218 2.30 21.08 -21.32
CA THR A 218 3.45 20.17 -21.42
C THR A 218 3.52 19.25 -20.20
N ILE A 219 3.72 17.95 -20.45
CA ILE A 219 4.10 16.97 -19.45
C ILE A 219 5.58 16.65 -19.67
N LEU A 220 6.40 16.82 -18.64
CA LEU A 220 7.75 16.28 -18.62
C LEU A 220 7.74 14.89 -17.97
N VAL A 221 8.48 13.97 -18.58
CA VAL A 221 8.73 12.62 -18.06
C VAL A 221 10.23 12.42 -17.92
N ASP A 222 10.66 11.94 -16.76
CA ASP A 222 12.09 11.76 -16.50
C ASP A 222 12.69 10.62 -17.34
N LYS A 223 13.72 10.92 -18.15
CA LYS A 223 14.37 9.94 -19.05
C LYS A 223 15.00 8.80 -18.28
N LYS A 224 15.73 9.11 -17.20
CA LYS A 224 16.45 8.12 -16.40
C LYS A 224 15.47 7.14 -15.76
N THR A 225 14.38 7.66 -15.20
CA THR A 225 13.31 6.86 -14.63
C THR A 225 12.57 6.05 -15.70
N ALA A 226 12.23 6.66 -16.84
CA ALA A 226 11.60 5.95 -17.95
C ALA A 226 12.46 4.83 -18.53
N PHE A 227 13.78 4.97 -18.49
CA PHE A 227 14.72 3.95 -18.93
C PHE A 227 14.94 2.83 -17.90
N LEU A 228 14.99 3.17 -16.61
CA LEU A 228 15.29 2.22 -15.53
C LEU A 228 14.06 1.45 -15.02
N MET A 229 12.85 1.98 -15.22
CA MET A 229 11.62 1.38 -14.71
C MET A 229 10.93 0.46 -15.71
N VAL A 230 10.07 -0.42 -15.19
CA VAL A 230 9.15 -1.22 -16.00
C VAL A 230 8.22 -0.27 -16.77
N LEU A 231 7.99 -0.53 -18.07
CA LEU A 231 7.12 0.28 -18.96
C LEU A 231 5.80 0.74 -18.31
N GLY A 232 5.18 -0.11 -17.49
CA GLY A 232 3.95 0.21 -16.78
C GLY A 232 4.06 1.37 -15.77
N ALA A 233 5.23 1.62 -15.19
CA ALA A 233 5.45 2.76 -14.29
C ALA A 233 5.48 4.09 -15.05
N THR A 234 6.20 4.14 -16.18
CA THR A 234 6.24 5.32 -17.07
C THR A 234 4.85 5.64 -17.64
N ASN A 235 4.12 4.60 -18.06
CA ASN A 235 2.74 4.76 -18.54
C ASN A 235 1.84 5.37 -17.45
N ASN A 236 1.98 4.87 -16.21
CA ASN A 236 1.23 5.40 -15.09
C ASN A 236 1.56 6.87 -14.81
N THR A 237 2.84 7.26 -14.84
CA THR A 237 3.25 8.66 -14.67
C THR A 237 2.56 9.57 -15.70
N ILE A 238 2.57 9.22 -16.99
CA ILE A 238 1.92 10.06 -18.01
C ILE A 238 0.41 10.20 -17.75
N VAL A 239 -0.29 9.10 -17.43
CA VAL A 239 -1.73 9.14 -17.14
C VAL A 239 -2.01 9.92 -15.85
N HIS A 240 -1.16 9.79 -14.83
CA HIS A 240 -1.22 10.56 -13.58
C HIS A 240 -1.12 12.07 -13.86
N GLU A 241 -0.15 12.48 -14.68
CA GLU A 241 0.01 13.87 -15.13
C GLU A 241 -1.21 14.35 -15.96
N CYS A 242 -1.81 13.47 -16.78
CA CYS A 242 -3.07 13.79 -17.46
C CYS A 242 -4.23 14.03 -16.47
N VAL A 243 -4.29 13.32 -15.34
CA VAL A 243 -5.28 13.58 -14.28
C VAL A 243 -5.04 14.95 -13.65
N HIS A 244 -3.79 15.33 -13.37
CA HIS A 244 -3.48 16.68 -12.91
C HIS A 244 -3.96 17.74 -13.89
N TRP A 245 -3.70 17.54 -15.18
CA TRP A 245 -4.18 18.46 -16.21
C TRP A 245 -5.71 18.56 -16.25
N ASP A 246 -6.42 17.44 -16.13
CA ASP A 246 -7.88 17.44 -16.25
C ASP A 246 -8.56 18.02 -14.99
N LYS A 247 -8.17 17.55 -13.80
CA LYS A 247 -8.89 17.80 -12.55
C LYS A 247 -8.38 19.00 -11.75
N HIS A 248 -7.12 19.41 -11.93
CA HIS A 248 -6.48 20.34 -10.99
C HIS A 248 -6.20 21.74 -11.52
N LYS A 249 -6.51 22.03 -12.81
CA LYS A 249 -6.32 23.37 -13.43
C LYS A 249 -6.87 24.54 -12.61
N LYS A 250 -8.07 24.37 -12.03
CA LYS A 250 -8.75 25.43 -11.28
C LYS A 250 -8.05 25.78 -9.97
N ALA A 251 -7.51 24.78 -9.28
CA ALA A 251 -6.68 25.00 -8.10
C ALA A 251 -5.42 25.80 -8.44
N PHE A 252 -4.79 25.54 -9.59
CA PHE A 252 -3.66 26.34 -10.07
C PHE A 252 -4.06 27.75 -10.47
N ALA A 253 -5.20 27.93 -11.12
CA ALA A 253 -5.71 29.26 -11.47
C ALA A 253 -5.99 30.10 -10.21
N LEU A 254 -6.66 29.54 -9.20
CA LEU A 254 -6.84 30.21 -7.90
C LEU A 254 -5.51 30.59 -7.27
N ALA A 255 -4.55 29.68 -7.29
CA ALA A 255 -3.24 29.95 -6.74
C ALA A 255 -2.55 31.15 -7.40
N ARG A 256 -2.73 31.32 -8.71
CA ARG A 256 -2.20 32.46 -9.46
C ARG A 256 -2.89 33.78 -9.15
N LEU A 257 -4.17 33.78 -8.76
CA LEU A 257 -4.84 34.99 -8.28
C LEU A 257 -4.15 35.61 -7.05
N TYR A 258 -3.41 34.80 -6.28
CA TYR A 258 -2.60 35.27 -5.15
C TYR A 258 -1.13 35.48 -5.50
N ASP A 259 -0.59 34.71 -6.45
CA ASP A 259 0.83 34.70 -6.83
C ASP A 259 1.02 34.25 -8.28
N ASN A 260 1.28 35.22 -9.16
CA ASN A 260 1.34 35.02 -10.61
C ASN A 260 2.49 34.11 -11.08
N GLU A 261 3.49 33.79 -10.24
CA GLU A 261 4.68 33.01 -10.60
C GLU A 261 4.46 31.48 -10.62
N LEU A 262 3.35 30.99 -10.08
CA LEU A 262 3.06 29.55 -10.01
C LEU A 262 2.63 28.98 -11.37
N SER A 263 3.20 27.85 -11.76
CA SER A 263 3.02 27.33 -13.13
C SER A 263 2.98 25.81 -13.29
N ASN A 264 3.37 25.01 -12.29
CA ASN A 264 3.55 23.55 -12.47
C ASN A 264 3.34 22.73 -11.17
N ILE A 265 3.20 21.41 -11.33
CA ILE A 265 3.20 20.39 -10.26
C ILE A 265 4.15 19.25 -10.62
N GLY A 266 4.92 18.72 -9.65
CA GLY A 266 5.88 17.65 -9.89
C GLY A 266 5.71 16.45 -8.95
N CYS A 267 5.72 15.25 -9.53
CA CYS A 267 5.55 13.97 -8.86
C CYS A 267 6.89 13.45 -8.31
N ARG A 268 6.96 13.06 -7.02
CA ARG A 268 8.17 12.48 -6.37
C ARG A 268 8.08 10.96 -6.17
N VAL A 269 9.23 10.27 -6.21
CA VAL A 269 9.41 8.79 -6.16
C VAL A 269 8.75 8.06 -4.98
N VAL A 270 8.49 8.78 -3.90
CA VAL A 270 7.83 8.22 -2.72
C VAL A 270 6.68 9.16 -2.47
N GLY A 271 5.44 8.73 -2.76
CA GLY A 271 4.26 9.48 -2.38
C GLY A 271 4.44 9.90 -0.92
N GLY A 272 4.56 11.21 -0.69
CA GLY A 272 5.02 11.80 0.57
C GLY A 272 5.80 13.10 0.40
N ILE A 273 5.21 14.23 0.84
CA ILE A 273 5.91 15.52 1.00
C ILE A 273 5.95 15.85 2.50
N ALA A 274 6.95 16.65 2.92
CA ALA A 274 7.19 17.20 4.27
C ALA A 274 6.88 18.72 4.39
N GLY A 275 5.89 19.13 5.17
CA GLY A 275 5.68 20.38 5.93
C GLY A 275 4.26 20.98 5.79
N ASN A 276 3.58 21.35 6.89
CA ASN A 276 2.18 21.87 7.10
C ASN A 276 1.54 22.91 6.12
N LYS A 277 1.91 22.95 4.83
CA LYS A 277 1.26 23.63 3.70
C LYS A 277 0.59 22.61 2.74
N ARG A 278 0.29 21.43 3.27
CA ARG A 278 0.33 20.10 2.62
C ARG A 278 -1.01 19.63 2.04
N ASP A 279 -2.14 20.00 2.61
CA ASP A 279 -3.40 19.26 2.40
C ASP A 279 -3.92 19.27 0.95
N ALA A 280 -3.98 20.43 0.29
CA ALA A 280 -4.52 20.51 -1.08
C ALA A 280 -3.61 19.80 -2.10
N ILE A 281 -2.29 19.97 -1.98
CA ILE A 281 -1.31 19.28 -2.86
C ILE A 281 -1.36 17.78 -2.60
N GLU A 282 -1.35 17.35 -1.34
CA GLU A 282 -1.46 15.94 -0.96
C GLU A 282 -2.76 15.32 -1.47
N TRP A 283 -3.86 16.08 -1.45
CA TRP A 283 -5.14 15.60 -1.96
C TRP A 283 -5.17 15.49 -3.49
N MET A 284 -4.60 16.45 -4.22
CA MET A 284 -4.43 16.37 -5.68
C MET A 284 -3.58 15.15 -6.07
N GLU A 285 -2.44 14.94 -5.41
CA GLU A 285 -1.58 13.77 -5.63
C GLU A 285 -2.31 12.46 -5.30
N TRP A 286 -3.08 12.42 -4.20
CA TRP A 286 -3.90 11.27 -3.87
C TRP A 286 -4.92 10.96 -4.98
N GLN A 287 -5.61 11.98 -5.51
CA GLN A 287 -6.56 11.79 -6.62
C GLN A 287 -5.88 11.27 -7.87
N ALA A 288 -4.75 11.86 -8.27
CA ALA A 288 -4.00 11.42 -9.45
C ALA A 288 -3.50 9.99 -9.31
N ASN A 289 -2.94 9.63 -8.15
CA ASN A 289 -2.52 8.26 -7.84
C ASN A 289 -3.68 7.26 -7.82
N ALA A 290 -4.85 7.67 -7.31
CA ALA A 290 -6.02 6.80 -7.24
C ALA A 290 -6.70 6.61 -8.61
N LEU A 291 -6.72 7.64 -9.46
CA LEU A 291 -7.41 7.65 -10.74
C LEU A 291 -6.57 7.05 -11.88
N ALA A 292 -5.28 7.34 -11.95
CA ALA A 292 -4.41 6.87 -13.04
C ALA A 292 -4.47 5.35 -13.31
N PRO A 293 -4.38 4.45 -12.30
CA PRO A 293 -4.52 3.00 -12.55
C PRO A 293 -5.95 2.61 -12.93
N ARG A 294 -6.98 3.32 -12.44
CA ARG A 294 -8.40 3.06 -12.78
C ARG A 294 -8.73 3.48 -14.21
N ILE A 295 -8.11 4.55 -14.69
CA ILE A 295 -8.19 5.01 -16.09
C ILE A 295 -7.53 3.97 -17.00
N GLN A 296 -6.33 3.50 -16.66
CA GLN A 296 -5.64 2.46 -17.43
C GLN A 296 -6.36 1.11 -17.43
N MET A 297 -7.10 0.80 -16.36
CA MET A 297 -7.83 -0.46 -16.20
C MET A 297 -9.29 -0.22 -15.81
N PRO A 298 -10.18 0.19 -16.74
CA PRO A 298 -11.57 0.52 -16.43
C PRO A 298 -12.29 -0.69 -15.84
N ILE A 299 -13.00 -0.54 -14.71
CA ILE A 299 -13.41 -1.70 -13.88
C ILE A 299 -14.25 -2.72 -14.64
N THR A 300 -15.15 -2.25 -15.51
CA THR A 300 -16.03 -3.10 -16.33
C THR A 300 -15.21 -3.89 -17.35
N MET A 301 -14.27 -3.25 -18.04
CA MET A 301 -13.42 -3.91 -19.03
C MET A 301 -12.39 -4.84 -18.36
N PHE A 302 -11.87 -4.44 -17.21
CA PHE A 302 -10.96 -5.25 -16.41
C PHE A 302 -11.63 -6.56 -15.97
N LYS A 303 -12.81 -6.49 -15.33
CA LYS A 303 -13.59 -7.69 -14.94
C LYS A 303 -13.93 -8.57 -16.13
N LYS A 304 -14.30 -7.98 -17.28
CA LYS A 304 -14.56 -8.71 -18.52
C LYS A 304 -13.34 -9.52 -18.95
N LYS A 305 -12.15 -8.91 -18.97
CA LYS A 305 -10.89 -9.59 -19.32
C LYS A 305 -10.51 -10.66 -18.32
N VAL A 306 -10.62 -10.39 -17.01
CA VAL A 306 -10.34 -11.40 -15.97
C VAL A 306 -11.21 -12.65 -16.17
N ASN A 307 -12.51 -12.47 -16.38
CA ASN A 307 -13.42 -13.61 -16.60
C ASN A 307 -13.11 -14.39 -17.90
N GLN A 308 -12.68 -13.71 -18.95
CA GLN A 308 -12.19 -14.35 -20.17
C GLN A 308 -10.94 -15.20 -19.90
N LEU A 309 -9.97 -14.66 -19.15
CA LEU A 309 -8.72 -15.35 -18.82
C LEU A 309 -8.95 -16.53 -17.87
N ILE A 310 -9.79 -16.39 -16.86
CA ILE A 310 -10.20 -17.52 -15.99
C ILE A 310 -10.79 -18.64 -16.85
N SER A 311 -11.69 -18.31 -17.77
CA SER A 311 -12.32 -19.30 -18.67
C SER A 311 -11.31 -19.94 -19.62
N LYS A 312 -10.33 -19.18 -20.12
CA LYS A 312 -9.25 -19.66 -20.98
C LYS A 312 -8.37 -20.65 -20.23
N TYR A 313 -7.76 -20.24 -19.12
CA TYR A 313 -6.81 -21.07 -18.39
C TYR A 313 -7.45 -22.32 -17.82
N ARG A 314 -8.68 -22.27 -17.28
CA ARG A 314 -9.40 -23.48 -16.84
C ARG A 314 -9.56 -24.52 -17.95
N LYS A 315 -9.80 -24.09 -19.19
CA LYS A 315 -9.93 -24.99 -20.33
C LYS A 315 -8.59 -25.55 -20.78
N GLU A 316 -7.54 -24.73 -20.78
CA GLU A 316 -6.21 -25.10 -21.27
C GLU A 316 -5.44 -25.97 -20.26
N THR A 317 -5.55 -25.69 -18.96
CA THR A 317 -4.75 -26.35 -17.91
C THR A 317 -5.52 -27.43 -17.14
N HIS A 318 -6.84 -27.47 -17.27
CA HIS A 318 -7.74 -28.28 -16.43
C HIS A 318 -7.63 -27.99 -14.92
N ALA A 319 -7.02 -26.87 -14.52
CA ALA A 319 -6.96 -26.41 -13.14
C ALA A 319 -8.10 -25.41 -12.86
N TYR A 320 -8.89 -25.67 -11.81
CA TYR A 320 -10.09 -24.88 -11.50
C TYR A 320 -9.92 -23.92 -10.33
N ASP A 321 -8.97 -24.20 -9.43
CA ASP A 321 -8.64 -23.34 -8.31
C ASP A 321 -7.90 -22.09 -8.77
N MET A 322 -8.25 -20.94 -8.18
CA MET A 322 -7.71 -19.65 -8.60
C MET A 322 -6.20 -19.57 -8.41
N ILE A 323 -5.66 -20.15 -7.34
CA ILE A 323 -4.21 -20.11 -7.04
C ILE A 323 -3.35 -20.81 -8.10
N ASP A 324 -3.92 -21.73 -8.89
CA ASP A 324 -3.18 -22.47 -9.92
C ASP A 324 -3.17 -21.72 -11.27
N ILE A 325 -3.99 -20.67 -11.42
CA ILE A 325 -4.13 -19.90 -12.68
C ILE A 325 -3.97 -18.39 -12.49
N ILE A 326 -3.87 -17.88 -11.26
CA ILE A 326 -3.85 -16.44 -10.95
C ILE A 326 -2.64 -15.72 -11.55
N GLU A 327 -1.46 -16.33 -11.50
CA GLU A 327 -0.24 -15.70 -12.01
C GLU A 327 -0.24 -15.49 -13.52
N PRO A 328 -0.53 -16.51 -14.36
CA PRO A 328 -0.61 -16.28 -15.80
C PRO A 328 -1.77 -15.34 -16.18
N ILE A 329 -2.86 -15.30 -15.38
CA ILE A 329 -3.91 -14.28 -15.53
C ILE A 329 -3.34 -12.87 -15.31
N ILE A 330 -2.60 -12.63 -14.22
CA ILE A 330 -1.98 -11.33 -13.91
C ILE A 330 -0.99 -10.92 -15.01
N ASP A 331 -0.13 -11.84 -15.46
CA ASP A 331 0.80 -11.56 -16.55
C ASP A 331 0.08 -11.17 -17.85
N GLU A 332 -1.02 -11.84 -18.21
CA GLU A 332 -1.82 -11.42 -19.36
C GLU A 332 -2.56 -10.10 -19.16
N LEU A 333 -2.96 -9.75 -17.93
CA LEU A 333 -3.54 -8.43 -17.62
C LEU A 333 -2.49 -7.32 -17.78
N VAL A 334 -1.26 -7.56 -17.31
CA VAL A 334 -0.11 -6.66 -17.51
C VAL A 334 0.09 -6.35 -18.98
N LEU A 335 0.08 -7.39 -19.83
CA LEU A 335 0.23 -7.22 -21.28
C LEU A 335 -0.99 -6.55 -21.92
N THR A 336 -2.21 -6.91 -21.50
CA THR A 336 -3.46 -6.37 -22.08
C THR A 336 -3.64 -4.89 -21.79
N PHE A 337 -3.31 -4.44 -20.58
CA PHE A 337 -3.53 -3.07 -20.13
C PHE A 337 -2.26 -2.20 -20.10
N GLY A 338 -1.08 -2.78 -20.36
CA GLY A 338 0.19 -2.04 -20.40
C GLY A 338 0.63 -1.48 -19.04
N VAL A 339 0.33 -2.20 -17.96
CA VAL A 339 0.55 -1.76 -16.55
C VAL A 339 1.60 -2.63 -15.85
N SER A 340 2.05 -2.24 -14.66
CA SER A 340 2.92 -3.09 -13.83
C SER A 340 2.15 -4.27 -13.21
N ARG A 341 2.86 -5.35 -12.83
CA ARG A 341 2.25 -6.47 -12.07
C ARG A 341 1.58 -6.00 -10.79
N LEU A 342 2.21 -5.08 -10.06
CA LEU A 342 1.64 -4.51 -8.84
C LEU A 342 0.30 -3.82 -9.11
N ALA A 343 0.23 -2.97 -10.15
CA ALA A 343 -1.01 -2.30 -10.52
C ALA A 343 -2.11 -3.31 -10.91
N ALA A 344 -1.76 -4.33 -11.70
CA ALA A 344 -2.71 -5.40 -12.06
C ALA A 344 -3.19 -6.18 -10.82
N LYS A 345 -2.31 -6.52 -9.87
CA LYS A 345 -2.67 -7.17 -8.59
C LYS A 345 -3.62 -6.33 -7.76
N ILE A 346 -3.31 -5.04 -7.56
CA ILE A 346 -4.18 -4.10 -6.83
C ILE A 346 -5.54 -4.04 -7.51
N ARG A 347 -5.58 -3.94 -8.85
CA ARG A 347 -6.83 -3.88 -9.60
C ARG A 347 -7.65 -5.17 -9.55
N MET A 348 -7.00 -6.34 -9.49
CA MET A 348 -7.68 -7.60 -9.22
C MET A 348 -8.36 -7.61 -7.86
N MET A 349 -7.70 -7.08 -6.82
CA MET A 349 -8.28 -6.95 -5.49
C MET A 349 -9.46 -5.96 -5.47
N ASP A 350 -9.32 -4.79 -6.09
CA ASP A 350 -10.43 -3.82 -6.29
C ASP A 350 -11.64 -4.47 -6.99
N ALA A 351 -11.38 -5.37 -7.93
CA ALA A 351 -12.41 -6.09 -8.66
C ALA A 351 -13.04 -7.26 -7.88
N GLY A 352 -12.48 -7.62 -6.71
CA GLY A 352 -12.98 -8.66 -5.81
C GLY A 352 -12.25 -9.99 -5.87
N TYR A 353 -11.13 -10.09 -6.59
CA TYR A 353 -10.29 -11.29 -6.68
C TYR A 353 -9.12 -11.19 -5.67
N GLU A 354 -9.41 -11.45 -4.39
CA GLU A 354 -8.46 -11.29 -3.29
C GLU A 354 -7.29 -12.27 -3.33
N GLU A 355 -7.43 -13.40 -4.05
CA GLU A 355 -6.37 -14.39 -4.26
C GLU A 355 -5.13 -13.80 -4.95
N ALA A 356 -5.29 -12.68 -5.67
CA ALA A 356 -4.17 -11.94 -6.25
C ALA A 356 -3.15 -11.49 -5.20
N ALA A 357 -3.55 -11.29 -3.94
CA ALA A 357 -2.64 -10.89 -2.87
C ALA A 357 -1.53 -11.93 -2.62
N GLY A 358 -1.85 -13.22 -2.76
CA GLY A 358 -0.93 -14.34 -2.53
C GLY A 358 -0.04 -14.71 -3.72
N ALA A 359 -0.13 -14.00 -4.86
CA ALA A 359 0.63 -14.27 -6.07
C ALA A 359 1.93 -13.45 -6.15
N PHE A 360 2.95 -13.96 -6.85
CA PHE A 360 4.25 -13.29 -7.04
C PHE A 360 4.89 -12.80 -5.73
N ILE A 361 4.84 -13.62 -4.68
CA ILE A 361 5.50 -13.32 -3.41
C ILE A 361 6.93 -13.85 -3.46
N PHE A 362 7.90 -13.00 -3.16
CA PHE A 362 9.29 -13.35 -2.95
C PHE A 362 9.70 -12.97 -1.53
N VAL A 363 10.36 -13.90 -0.86
CA VAL A 363 10.87 -13.75 0.50
C VAL A 363 12.29 -14.32 0.51
N ASP A 364 13.25 -13.56 1.04
CA ASP A 364 14.67 -13.91 1.04
C ASP A 364 15.20 -14.30 -0.36
N GLY A 365 14.70 -13.62 -1.40
CA GLY A 365 15.04 -13.90 -2.79
C GLY A 365 14.47 -15.21 -3.36
N LYS A 366 13.72 -15.98 -2.56
CA LYS A 366 13.05 -17.22 -2.95
C LYS A 366 11.59 -16.95 -3.28
N TYR A 367 11.10 -17.64 -4.31
CA TYR A 367 9.71 -17.55 -4.74
C TYR A 367 8.81 -18.38 -3.82
N VAL A 368 7.70 -17.78 -3.38
CA VAL A 368 6.66 -18.41 -2.58
C VAL A 368 5.47 -18.74 -3.48
N LYS A 369 5.06 -20.02 -3.49
CA LYS A 369 3.94 -20.48 -4.33
C LYS A 369 2.65 -19.73 -4.01
N PRO A 370 1.74 -19.56 -5.00
CA PRO A 370 0.51 -18.83 -4.78
C PRO A 370 -0.36 -19.55 -3.75
N HIS A 371 -0.92 -18.76 -2.85
CA HIS A 371 -1.78 -19.22 -1.78
C HIS A 371 -2.91 -18.21 -1.55
N LYS A 372 -4.01 -18.66 -0.95
CA LYS A 372 -5.16 -17.83 -0.66
C LYS A 372 -5.64 -18.04 0.77
N VAL A 373 -6.56 -17.18 1.17
CA VAL A 373 -7.18 -17.16 2.48
C VAL A 373 -8.65 -16.78 2.32
N LEU A 374 -9.47 -17.09 3.32
CA LEU A 374 -10.83 -16.58 3.40
C LEU A 374 -10.85 -15.05 3.31
N LYS A 375 -11.79 -14.54 2.51
CA LYS A 375 -11.99 -13.11 2.28
C LYS A 375 -12.14 -12.34 3.59
N GLY A 376 -11.34 -11.28 3.74
CA GLY A 376 -11.33 -10.43 4.94
C GLY A 376 -10.67 -11.04 6.19
N PHE A 377 -10.00 -12.19 6.09
CA PHE A 377 -9.27 -12.78 7.22
C PHE A 377 -8.02 -11.98 7.60
N LEU A 378 -7.21 -11.58 6.61
CA LEU A 378 -6.02 -10.76 6.81
C LEU A 378 -6.37 -9.27 6.72
N ALA A 379 -5.83 -8.48 7.65
CA ALA A 379 -5.77 -7.03 7.48
C ALA A 379 -4.79 -6.65 6.35
N PRO A 380 -4.88 -5.44 5.76
CA PRO A 380 -4.01 -5.04 4.63
C PRO A 380 -2.50 -5.14 4.90
N ASN A 381 -2.08 -5.00 6.16
CA ASN A 381 -0.69 -5.10 6.59
C ASN A 381 -0.33 -6.47 7.17
N GLN A 382 -1.14 -7.50 6.95
CA GLN A 382 -0.89 -8.84 7.49
C GLN A 382 -0.48 -9.84 6.41
N THR A 383 0.30 -10.84 6.80
CA THR A 383 0.74 -11.92 5.91
C THR A 383 0.97 -13.21 6.68
N PHE A 384 0.99 -14.32 5.95
CA PHE A 384 1.51 -15.61 6.44
C PHE A 384 2.99 -15.79 6.12
N SER A 385 3.49 -15.17 5.04
CA SER A 385 4.86 -15.41 4.54
C SER A 385 5.85 -14.46 5.20
N ILE A 386 6.88 -15.00 5.86
CA ILE A 386 7.89 -14.24 6.61
C ILE A 386 9.31 -14.64 6.22
N SER A 387 10.25 -13.71 6.37
CA SER A 387 11.67 -14.00 6.17
C SER A 387 12.19 -14.98 7.22
N ALA A 388 13.20 -15.76 6.85
CA ALA A 388 13.91 -16.62 7.79
C ALA A 388 14.54 -15.80 8.93
N ARG A 389 15.04 -14.60 8.63
CA ARG A 389 15.57 -13.68 9.64
C ARG A 389 14.50 -13.29 10.66
N ASP A 390 13.34 -12.83 10.21
CA ASP A 390 12.26 -12.41 11.10
C ASP A 390 11.68 -13.62 11.85
N ALA A 391 11.59 -14.78 11.21
CA ALA A 391 11.19 -16.02 11.85
C ALA A 391 12.12 -16.38 13.03
N ILE A 392 13.44 -16.22 12.87
CA ILE A 392 14.42 -16.43 13.94
C ILE A 392 14.26 -15.39 15.06
N VAL A 393 14.14 -14.12 14.70
CA VAL A 393 14.00 -13.04 15.68
C VAL A 393 12.72 -13.21 16.49
N GLU A 394 11.57 -13.38 15.82
CA GLU A 394 10.30 -13.56 16.48
C GLU A 394 10.27 -14.87 17.29
N SER A 395 10.76 -16.00 16.76
CA SER A 395 10.77 -17.27 17.52
C SER A 395 11.62 -17.21 18.78
N LYS A 396 12.68 -16.40 18.80
CA LYS A 396 13.59 -16.29 19.94
C LYS A 396 13.14 -15.25 20.97
N PHE A 397 12.69 -14.08 20.50
CA PHE A 397 12.48 -12.91 21.33
C PHE A 397 10.99 -12.63 21.61
N ASN A 398 10.07 -13.15 20.80
CA ASN A 398 8.64 -13.05 21.05
C ASN A 398 8.17 -14.25 21.88
N THR A 399 7.92 -14.04 23.16
CA THR A 399 7.52 -15.11 24.10
C THR A 399 6.20 -15.77 23.72
N ALA A 400 5.28 -15.04 23.09
CA ALA A 400 4.01 -15.60 22.63
C ALA A 400 4.24 -16.60 21.48
N LEU A 401 5.03 -16.22 20.46
CA LEU A 401 5.37 -17.14 19.38
C LEU A 401 6.20 -18.32 19.88
N ALA A 402 7.21 -18.07 20.71
CA ALA A 402 8.07 -19.10 21.29
C ALA A 402 7.26 -20.18 22.01
N THR A 403 6.17 -19.79 22.70
CA THR A 403 5.27 -20.73 23.37
C THR A 403 4.46 -21.56 22.37
N VAL A 404 3.96 -20.94 21.30
CA VAL A 404 3.16 -21.62 20.26
C VAL A 404 3.97 -22.67 19.51
N ILE A 405 5.25 -22.41 19.24
CA ILE A 405 6.12 -23.33 18.50
C ILE A 405 6.83 -24.36 19.41
N ALA A 406 6.76 -24.22 20.73
CA ALA A 406 7.51 -25.07 21.68
C ALA A 406 7.08 -26.54 21.63
N ASP A 407 5.81 -26.81 21.33
CA ASP A 407 5.24 -28.16 21.34
C ASP A 407 5.40 -28.90 20.00
N ASN A 408 6.24 -28.40 19.09
CA ASN A 408 6.44 -28.90 17.71
C ASN A 408 5.18 -28.94 16.85
N GLU A 409 4.13 -28.22 17.22
CA GLU A 409 2.89 -28.17 16.45
C GLU A 409 3.11 -27.47 15.11
N TYR A 410 4.05 -26.53 15.05
CA TYR A 410 4.38 -25.75 13.86
C TYR A 410 5.82 -26.02 13.40
N ILE A 411 6.00 -26.13 12.08
CA ILE A 411 7.29 -26.15 11.41
C ILE A 411 7.41 -24.97 10.46
N PHE A 412 8.65 -24.59 10.13
CA PHE A 412 8.92 -23.52 9.19
C PHE A 412 9.21 -24.10 7.79
N VAL A 413 8.29 -23.92 6.84
CA VAL A 413 8.39 -24.43 5.47
C VAL A 413 7.88 -23.39 4.47
N ASP A 414 8.49 -23.30 3.29
CA ASP A 414 8.09 -22.38 2.22
C ASP A 414 7.89 -20.91 2.68
N SER A 415 8.70 -20.45 3.65
CA SER A 415 8.58 -19.13 4.32
C SER A 415 7.35 -18.94 5.20
N HIS A 416 6.77 -20.02 5.74
CA HIS A 416 5.60 -19.99 6.62
C HIS A 416 5.84 -20.83 7.88
N PHE A 417 5.27 -20.41 9.01
CA PHE A 417 5.01 -21.32 10.12
C PHE A 417 3.69 -22.03 9.87
N VAL A 418 3.73 -23.35 9.66
CA VAL A 418 2.57 -24.19 9.34
C VAL A 418 2.42 -25.35 10.32
N LEU A 419 1.18 -25.74 10.60
CA LEU A 419 0.89 -26.95 11.37
C LEU A 419 1.53 -28.20 10.73
N ASN A 420 2.27 -28.94 11.54
CA ASN A 420 3.01 -30.12 11.11
C ASN A 420 2.12 -31.37 11.06
N THR A 421 1.16 -31.38 10.13
CA THR A 421 0.30 -32.56 9.89
C THR A 421 0.25 -32.91 8.40
N PRO A 422 0.05 -34.20 8.05
CA PRO A 422 0.02 -34.64 6.64
C PRO A 422 -1.08 -33.99 5.78
N LEU A 423 -2.07 -33.34 6.41
CA LEU A 423 -3.09 -32.57 5.70
C LEU A 423 -2.50 -31.28 5.10
N TYR A 424 -1.54 -30.66 5.79
CA TYR A 424 -0.99 -29.35 5.42
C TYR A 424 0.41 -29.43 4.81
N VAL A 425 1.12 -30.52 5.06
CA VAL A 425 2.53 -30.69 4.70
C VAL A 425 2.74 -32.00 3.95
N GLU A 426 3.47 -31.93 2.84
CA GLU A 426 3.85 -33.08 2.00
C GLU A 426 5.36 -33.08 1.70
N LYS A 427 5.85 -34.21 1.17
CA LYS A 427 7.22 -34.30 0.63
C LYS A 427 7.17 -34.28 -0.89
N ASP A 428 8.03 -33.49 -1.51
CA ASP A 428 8.20 -33.46 -2.96
C ASP A 428 8.96 -34.70 -3.48
N LEU A 429 9.15 -34.77 -4.81
CA LEU A 429 9.86 -35.87 -5.48
C LEU A 429 11.33 -36.02 -5.03
N PHE A 430 11.90 -34.99 -4.41
CA PHE A 430 13.27 -34.97 -3.90
C PHE A 430 13.31 -35.19 -2.38
N GLY A 431 12.16 -35.41 -1.75
CA GLY A 431 12.03 -35.62 -0.31
C GLY A 431 12.08 -34.34 0.53
N ASN A 432 12.03 -33.17 -0.10
CA ASN A 432 11.93 -31.88 0.59
C ASN A 432 10.50 -31.62 1.03
N THR A 433 10.34 -30.97 2.16
CA THR A 433 9.02 -30.68 2.71
C THR A 433 8.44 -29.44 2.03
N SER A 434 7.16 -29.47 1.66
CA SER A 434 6.43 -28.33 1.09
C SER A 434 4.97 -28.29 1.57
N LEU A 435 4.32 -27.15 1.38
CA LEU A 435 2.88 -27.02 1.64
C LEU A 435 2.05 -27.85 0.65
N THR A 436 1.05 -28.57 1.16
CA THR A 436 0.07 -29.26 0.31
C THR A 436 -0.77 -28.27 -0.49
N HIS A 437 -1.40 -28.76 -1.57
CA HIS A 437 -2.41 -27.96 -2.28
C HIS A 437 -3.56 -27.54 -1.36
N TYR A 438 -3.97 -28.39 -0.41
CA TYR A 438 -4.99 -28.05 0.58
C TYR A 438 -4.55 -26.88 1.48
N ALA A 439 -3.33 -26.91 2.04
CA ALA A 439 -2.80 -25.83 2.87
C ALA A 439 -2.79 -24.49 2.13
N ARG A 440 -2.29 -24.46 0.88
CA ARG A 440 -2.26 -23.22 0.07
C ARG A 440 -3.64 -22.63 -0.21
N ASN A 441 -4.70 -23.43 -0.14
CA ASN A 441 -6.07 -22.96 -0.28
C ASN A 441 -6.73 -22.54 1.05
N HIS A 442 -6.14 -22.90 2.19
CA HIS A 442 -6.71 -22.74 3.54
C HIS A 442 -5.64 -22.27 4.52
N MET A 443 -4.87 -21.23 4.15
CA MET A 443 -3.76 -20.75 4.97
C MET A 443 -4.20 -20.30 6.37
N ASP A 444 -5.44 -19.82 6.51
CA ASP A 444 -6.04 -19.45 7.79
C ASP A 444 -6.26 -20.64 8.76
N GLU A 445 -6.34 -21.87 8.24
CA GLU A 445 -6.50 -23.07 9.07
C GLU A 445 -5.18 -23.55 9.67
N CYS A 446 -4.06 -23.27 9.00
CA CYS A 446 -2.79 -23.92 9.31
C CYS A 446 -1.59 -23.01 9.50
N CYS A 447 -1.64 -21.74 9.10
CA CYS A 447 -0.49 -20.83 9.14
C CYS A 447 -0.63 -19.71 10.17
N LEU A 448 0.49 -19.35 10.79
CA LEU A 448 0.57 -18.22 11.71
C LEU A 448 0.58 -16.87 10.95
N VAL A 449 -0.04 -15.86 11.56
CA VAL A 449 -0.20 -14.52 10.97
C VAL A 449 0.82 -13.54 11.54
N PHE A 450 1.38 -12.70 10.69
CA PHE A 450 2.34 -11.67 11.03
C PHE A 450 1.89 -10.30 10.52
N ASN A 451 2.14 -9.26 11.30
CA ASN A 451 1.95 -7.87 10.89
C ASN A 451 3.26 -7.38 10.24
N LEU A 452 3.14 -6.79 9.06
CA LEU A 452 4.24 -6.19 8.34
C LEU A 452 4.40 -4.72 8.74
N THR A 453 5.63 -4.32 8.96
CA THR A 453 6.08 -2.93 9.09
C THR A 453 7.14 -2.66 8.02
N MET A 454 7.16 -1.44 7.47
CA MET A 454 8.15 -1.06 6.46
C MET A 454 9.39 -0.48 7.14
N LYS A 455 10.59 -0.90 6.72
CA LYS A 455 11.85 -0.31 7.20
C LYS A 455 12.14 1.06 6.61
N THR A 456 11.69 1.29 5.38
CA THR A 456 11.87 2.54 4.66
C THR A 456 10.75 3.52 4.99
N SER A 457 11.11 4.77 5.24
CA SER A 457 10.19 5.89 5.46
C SER A 457 9.41 6.22 4.18
N VAL A 458 8.41 5.41 3.85
CA VAL A 458 7.39 5.68 2.83
C VAL A 458 6.19 6.29 3.54
N SER A 459 5.58 7.34 2.97
CA SER A 459 4.54 8.09 3.69
C SER A 459 3.23 7.32 3.89
N GLU A 460 2.42 7.84 4.82
CA GLU A 460 1.31 7.13 5.43
C GLU A 460 0.18 6.69 4.49
N ASN A 461 0.03 7.37 3.35
CA ASN A 461 -1.11 7.18 2.44
C ASN A 461 -0.89 6.08 1.38
N TYR A 462 0.34 5.56 1.23
CA TYR A 462 0.67 4.45 0.34
C TYR A 462 0.88 3.12 1.09
N HIS A 463 0.68 3.09 2.41
CA HIS A 463 1.05 1.95 3.26
C HIS A 463 0.35 0.64 2.89
N THR A 464 -0.95 0.64 2.57
CA THR A 464 -1.67 -0.62 2.38
C THR A 464 -1.32 -1.33 1.07
N GLU A 465 -1.06 -0.59 0.00
CA GLU A 465 -0.74 -1.14 -1.32
C GLU A 465 0.74 -1.57 -1.41
N CYS A 466 1.63 -0.94 -0.64
CA CYS A 466 3.04 -1.33 -0.53
C CYS A 466 3.21 -2.79 -0.08
N PHE A 467 2.38 -3.30 0.84
CA PHE A 467 2.49 -4.68 1.33
C PHE A 467 2.26 -5.74 0.25
N LEU A 468 1.64 -5.37 -0.88
CA LEU A 468 1.45 -6.25 -2.03
C LEU A 468 2.68 -6.28 -2.96
N ASN A 469 3.58 -5.31 -2.84
CA ASN A 469 4.79 -5.18 -3.65
C ASN A 469 5.93 -6.04 -3.11
N ARG A 470 5.74 -7.34 -3.23
CA ARG A 470 6.68 -8.39 -2.79
C ARG A 470 7.26 -9.17 -3.97
N ASP A 471 7.29 -8.56 -5.16
CA ASP A 471 7.94 -9.14 -6.34
C ASP A 471 9.46 -9.14 -6.16
N LYS A 472 10.17 -10.00 -6.89
CA LYS A 472 11.63 -10.16 -6.86
C LYS A 472 12.39 -8.86 -7.16
N SER A 473 11.82 -7.98 -7.98
CA SER A 473 12.41 -6.70 -8.34
C SER A 473 12.08 -5.56 -7.35
N SER A 474 11.33 -5.84 -6.28
CA SER A 474 10.98 -4.84 -5.28
C SER A 474 12.17 -4.56 -4.37
N GLU A 475 12.52 -3.28 -4.21
CA GLU A 475 13.54 -2.82 -3.25
C GLU A 475 12.97 -2.62 -1.83
N ILE A 476 11.66 -2.83 -1.64
CA ILE A 476 10.99 -2.62 -0.36
C ILE A 476 11.33 -3.76 0.60
N THR A 477 11.81 -3.39 1.79
CA THR A 477 12.07 -4.33 2.88
C THR A 477 11.05 -4.18 4.00
N PHE A 478 10.52 -5.32 4.45
CA PHE A 478 9.54 -5.40 5.53
C PHE A 478 10.16 -6.10 6.75
N GLU A 479 9.67 -5.76 7.94
CA GLU A 479 9.81 -6.59 9.13
C GLU A 479 8.46 -7.21 9.47
N ALA A 480 8.47 -8.49 9.78
CA ALA A 480 7.29 -9.22 10.20
C ALA A 480 7.27 -9.41 11.73
N HIS A 481 6.15 -9.06 12.36
CA HIS A 481 5.93 -9.24 13.80
C HIS A 481 4.74 -10.16 14.07
N TYR A 482 4.90 -11.12 14.99
CA TYR A 482 3.86 -12.11 15.25
C TYR A 482 2.56 -11.46 15.74
N SER A 483 1.44 -11.83 15.11
CA SER A 483 0.10 -11.35 15.48
C SER A 483 -0.56 -12.35 16.43
N ALA A 484 -0.66 -12.00 17.71
CA ALA A 484 -1.29 -12.83 18.74
C ALA A 484 -2.80 -13.11 18.51
N LYS A 485 -3.40 -12.54 17.45
CA LYS A 485 -4.77 -12.83 17.00
C LYS A 485 -4.89 -14.07 16.12
N SER A 486 -3.79 -14.80 15.85
CA SER A 486 -3.83 -16.10 15.20
C SER A 486 -4.79 -17.01 16.00
N LYS A 487 -5.98 -17.28 15.45
CA LYS A 487 -6.94 -18.17 16.08
C LYS A 487 -6.34 -19.56 16.05
N ASN A 488 -6.14 -20.15 17.23
CA ASN A 488 -5.76 -21.55 17.36
C ASN A 488 -6.72 -22.39 16.52
N ALA A 489 -6.18 -23.17 15.58
CA ALA A 489 -6.92 -24.19 14.87
C ALA A 489 -7.54 -25.14 15.90
N VAL A 490 -8.84 -24.98 16.14
CA VAL A 490 -9.59 -25.87 17.03
C VAL A 490 -9.77 -27.18 16.25
N ASN A 491 -9.18 -28.24 16.79
CA ASN A 491 -9.23 -29.66 16.36
C ASN A 491 -8.08 -30.15 15.48
N GLN A 492 -6.89 -30.30 16.07
CA GLN A 492 -5.94 -31.40 15.76
C GLN A 492 -5.04 -31.80 16.96
N VAL A 493 -5.39 -31.30 18.16
CA VAL A 493 -4.65 -31.47 19.43
C VAL A 493 -4.40 -32.93 19.79
N GLN A 494 -5.26 -33.87 19.39
CA GLN A 494 -5.11 -35.27 19.78
C GLN A 494 -3.97 -35.97 19.02
N MET A 495 -3.87 -35.79 17.70
CA MET A 495 -2.81 -36.44 16.90
C MET A 495 -1.42 -35.90 17.26
N ILE A 496 -1.34 -34.59 17.54
CA ILE A 496 -0.11 -33.94 18.01
C ILE A 496 0.28 -34.45 19.41
N LYS A 497 -0.69 -34.58 20.32
CA LYS A 497 -0.45 -35.15 21.66
C LYS A 497 0.05 -36.59 21.60
N ASP A 498 -0.54 -37.42 20.74
CA ASP A 498 -0.16 -38.82 20.59
C ASP A 498 1.27 -38.92 20.03
N TYR A 499 1.61 -38.15 18.99
CA TYR A 499 2.96 -38.05 18.44
C TYR A 499 3.99 -37.58 19.49
N ASN A 500 3.67 -36.54 20.27
CA ASN A 500 4.55 -36.04 21.32
C ASN A 500 4.73 -37.06 22.47
N ALA A 501 3.69 -37.83 22.80
CA ALA A 501 3.77 -38.91 23.79
C ALA A 501 4.71 -40.04 23.35
N ASP A 502 4.67 -40.42 22.07
CA ASP A 502 5.56 -41.43 21.49
C ASP A 502 7.02 -40.95 21.50
N LEU A 503 7.28 -39.71 21.07
CA LEU A 503 8.62 -39.11 21.15
C LEU A 503 9.16 -39.06 22.58
N LEU A 504 8.32 -38.74 23.57
CA LEU A 504 8.69 -38.77 24.99
C LEU A 504 9.03 -40.18 25.47
N ALA A 505 8.30 -41.20 25.00
CA ALA A 505 8.57 -42.59 25.34
C ALA A 505 9.93 -43.06 24.78
N ILE A 506 10.28 -42.62 23.56
CA ILE A 506 11.59 -42.87 22.94
C ILE A 506 12.69 -42.12 23.72
N ALA A 507 12.50 -40.83 23.97
CA ALA A 507 13.46 -39.99 24.68
C ALA A 507 13.83 -40.53 26.06
N ARG A 508 12.88 -41.13 26.79
CA ARG A 508 13.10 -41.75 28.11
C ARG A 508 13.94 -43.04 28.05
N LYS A 509 14.03 -43.70 26.90
CA LYS A 509 14.79 -44.95 26.71
C LYS A 509 16.20 -44.72 26.19
N LEU A 510 16.56 -43.48 25.83
CA LEU A 510 17.87 -43.16 25.28
C LEU A 510 18.96 -43.31 26.36
N PRO A 511 20.15 -43.85 26.01
CA PRO A 511 21.31 -43.85 26.89
C PRO A 511 21.75 -42.45 27.30
N MET A 512 22.53 -42.32 28.38
CA MET A 512 23.03 -41.01 28.85
C MET A 512 24.31 -40.54 28.16
N ASN A 513 25.10 -41.46 27.57
CA ASN A 513 26.36 -41.13 26.91
C ASN A 513 26.15 -40.84 25.42
N PHE A 514 27.05 -40.06 24.81
CA PHE A 514 26.84 -39.54 23.47
C PHE A 514 26.75 -40.66 22.44
N SER A 515 27.68 -41.61 22.45
CA SER A 515 27.74 -42.66 21.43
C SER A 515 26.54 -43.59 21.50
N GLY A 516 26.09 -43.93 22.71
CA GLY A 516 24.91 -44.76 22.93
C GLY A 516 23.62 -44.04 22.55
N THR A 517 23.49 -42.74 22.86
CA THR A 517 22.36 -41.93 22.39
C THR A 517 22.34 -41.85 20.85
N LEU A 518 23.50 -41.61 20.23
CA LEU A 518 23.62 -41.54 18.77
C LEU A 518 23.23 -42.86 18.11
N ASP A 519 23.76 -44.00 18.57
CA ASP A 519 23.42 -45.33 18.05
C ASP A 519 21.92 -45.62 18.12
N ALA A 520 21.30 -45.32 19.27
CA ALA A 520 19.87 -45.50 19.45
C ALA A 520 19.04 -44.60 18.51
N LEU A 521 19.50 -43.38 18.25
CA LEU A 521 18.82 -42.44 17.35
C LEU A 521 19.00 -42.79 15.87
N ILE A 522 20.15 -43.34 15.47
CA ILE A 522 20.36 -43.90 14.12
C ILE A 522 19.39 -45.05 13.88
N GLY A 523 19.25 -45.94 14.87
CA GLY A 523 18.26 -47.02 14.82
C GLY A 523 16.83 -46.51 14.77
N TRP A 524 16.52 -45.42 15.48
CA TRP A 524 15.21 -44.79 15.45
C TRP A 524 14.88 -44.13 14.11
N SER A 525 15.86 -43.49 13.46
CA SER A 525 15.69 -42.86 12.15
C SER A 525 15.69 -43.87 11.00
N GLU A 526 15.92 -45.16 11.29
CA GLU A 526 16.00 -46.26 10.32
C GLU A 526 17.04 -46.03 9.22
N MET A 527 18.11 -45.27 9.52
CA MET A 527 19.15 -44.94 8.54
C MET A 527 20.35 -45.88 8.65
N THR A 528 20.94 -46.21 7.51
CA THR A 528 22.28 -46.81 7.45
C THR A 528 23.36 -45.76 7.74
N GLU A 529 24.59 -46.23 8.05
CA GLU A 529 25.73 -45.34 8.29
C GLU A 529 26.10 -44.54 7.04
N GLU A 530 25.93 -45.14 5.86
CA GLU A 530 26.17 -44.52 4.55
C GLU A 530 25.15 -43.40 4.29
N GLU A 531 23.85 -43.69 4.47
CA GLU A 531 22.78 -42.70 4.30
C GLU A 531 22.92 -41.53 5.27
N LEU A 532 23.25 -41.80 6.54
CA LEU A 532 23.47 -40.73 7.51
C LEU A 532 24.73 -39.92 7.17
N ALA A 533 25.81 -40.57 6.72
CA ALA A 533 27.01 -39.85 6.32
C ALA A 533 26.74 -38.89 5.16
N GLU A 534 25.92 -39.30 4.19
CA GLU A 534 25.47 -38.44 3.11
C GLU A 534 24.58 -37.30 3.64
N ALA A 535 23.53 -37.63 4.41
CA ALA A 535 22.54 -36.66 4.89
C ALA A 535 23.12 -35.62 5.88
N ALA A 536 24.13 -35.99 6.68
CA ALA A 536 24.82 -35.10 7.61
C ALA A 536 26.05 -34.40 6.98
N ASP A 537 26.34 -34.66 5.71
CA ASP A 537 27.55 -34.24 4.98
C ASP A 537 28.84 -34.52 5.76
N MET A 538 28.99 -35.78 6.19
CA MET A 538 30.13 -36.31 6.93
C MET A 538 30.77 -37.49 6.19
N SER A 539 31.81 -38.09 6.76
CA SER A 539 32.32 -39.37 6.25
C SER A 539 31.76 -40.52 7.08
N GLU A 540 31.45 -41.63 6.44
CA GLU A 540 30.95 -42.86 7.09
C GLU A 540 31.85 -43.30 8.25
N LYS A 541 33.18 -43.25 8.06
CA LYS A 541 34.16 -43.53 9.13
C LYS A 541 34.01 -42.63 10.36
N THR A 542 33.57 -41.38 10.16
CA THR A 542 33.30 -40.47 11.29
C THR A 542 32.06 -40.90 12.05
N ILE A 543 31.00 -41.31 11.35
CA ILE A 543 29.77 -41.85 11.96
C ILE A 543 30.10 -43.11 12.77
N GLN A 544 30.81 -44.07 12.18
CA GLN A 544 31.26 -45.30 12.84
C GLN A 544 32.08 -45.01 14.10
N ARG A 545 33.01 -44.06 14.05
CA ARG A 545 33.82 -43.70 15.22
C ARG A 545 32.97 -43.09 16.33
N LEU A 546 32.08 -42.14 16.00
CA LEU A 546 31.22 -41.45 16.96
C LEU A 546 30.19 -42.38 17.62
N ARG A 547 29.80 -43.45 16.93
CA ARG A 547 28.86 -44.46 17.40
C ARG A 547 29.52 -45.53 18.29
N ASN A 548 30.73 -45.98 17.93
CA ASN A 548 31.37 -47.14 18.56
C ASN A 548 32.36 -46.78 19.66
N SER A 549 32.79 -45.52 19.76
CA SER A 549 33.81 -45.10 20.73
C SER A 549 33.48 -43.73 21.27
N GLU A 550 33.30 -43.65 22.61
CA GLU A 550 32.96 -42.40 23.28
C GLU A 550 34.05 -41.35 23.04
N PRO A 551 33.72 -40.23 22.36
CA PRO A 551 34.69 -39.20 22.08
C PRO A 551 34.94 -38.33 23.32
N ASP A 552 36.20 -37.97 23.58
CA ASP A 552 36.54 -37.03 24.66
C ASP A 552 35.85 -35.67 24.50
N ASN A 553 35.58 -35.27 23.25
CA ASN A 553 34.92 -34.02 22.92
C ASN A 553 34.29 -34.09 21.52
N VAL A 554 33.06 -33.59 21.38
CA VAL A 554 32.37 -33.42 20.09
C VAL A 554 32.08 -31.93 19.87
N SER A 555 32.28 -31.44 18.65
CA SER A 555 31.90 -30.06 18.32
C SER A 555 30.39 -29.90 18.29
N ILE A 556 29.86 -28.73 18.63
CA ILE A 556 28.41 -28.48 18.54
C ILE A 556 27.94 -28.62 17.09
N GLU A 557 28.77 -28.21 16.13
CA GLU A 557 28.52 -28.32 14.69
C GLU A 557 28.27 -29.78 14.29
N THR A 558 29.12 -30.71 14.76
CA THR A 558 28.95 -32.14 14.50
C THR A 558 27.63 -32.67 15.07
N VAL A 559 27.26 -32.25 16.28
CA VAL A 559 25.99 -32.68 16.89
C VAL A 559 24.80 -32.15 16.09
N VAL A 560 24.84 -30.87 15.71
CA VAL A 560 23.79 -30.23 14.88
C VAL A 560 23.69 -30.92 13.51
N GLN A 561 24.80 -31.25 12.85
CA GLN A 561 24.82 -32.00 11.59
C GLN A 561 24.14 -33.36 11.72
N LEU A 562 24.42 -34.11 12.78
CA LEU A 562 23.81 -35.41 13.03
C LEU A 562 22.30 -35.29 13.27
N CYS A 563 21.88 -34.29 14.06
CA CYS A 563 20.46 -34.02 14.29
C CYS A 563 19.72 -33.68 12.99
N ILE A 564 20.29 -32.82 12.14
CA ILE A 564 19.71 -32.44 10.83
C ILE A 564 19.71 -33.64 9.87
N GLY A 565 20.82 -34.37 9.78
CA GLY A 565 20.94 -35.53 8.89
C GLY A 565 19.92 -36.63 9.19
N MET A 566 19.67 -36.91 10.48
CA MET A 566 18.63 -37.84 10.93
C MET A 566 17.22 -37.23 10.97
N LYS A 567 17.08 -35.93 10.64
CA LYS A 567 15.84 -35.15 10.73
C LYS A 567 15.16 -35.29 12.10
N LEU A 568 15.95 -35.22 13.18
CA LEU A 568 15.49 -35.46 14.54
C LEU A 568 14.53 -34.36 15.01
N PRO A 569 13.33 -34.72 15.49
CA PRO A 569 12.44 -33.78 16.15
C PRO A 569 13.14 -33.09 17.35
N PRO A 570 12.77 -31.84 17.67
CA PRO A 570 13.37 -31.02 18.73
C PRO A 570 13.64 -31.72 20.06
N VAL A 571 12.70 -32.57 20.52
CA VAL A 571 12.85 -33.34 21.76
C VAL A 571 14.06 -34.29 21.69
N LEU A 572 14.21 -35.02 20.58
CA LEU A 572 15.31 -35.98 20.37
C LEU A 572 16.63 -35.26 20.07
N SER A 573 16.58 -34.18 19.27
CA SER A 573 17.72 -33.28 19.06
C SER A 573 18.28 -32.75 20.39
N GLY A 574 17.39 -32.34 21.31
CA GLY A 574 17.77 -31.91 22.65
C GLY A 574 18.39 -33.02 23.49
N CYS A 575 17.95 -34.28 23.34
CA CYS A 575 18.59 -35.43 23.99
C CYS A 575 20.03 -35.63 23.52
N LEU A 576 20.27 -35.61 22.20
CA LEU A 576 21.63 -35.80 21.66
C LEU A 576 22.56 -34.66 22.05
N ILE A 577 22.08 -33.41 22.06
CA ILE A 577 22.85 -32.25 22.53
C ILE A 577 23.22 -32.41 24.00
N ARG A 578 22.27 -32.76 24.87
CA ARG A 578 22.55 -33.01 26.29
C ARG A 578 23.57 -34.13 26.48
N ALA A 579 23.43 -35.24 25.75
CA ALA A 579 24.35 -36.37 25.82
C ALA A 579 25.78 -36.00 25.37
N SER A 580 25.92 -35.06 24.43
CA SER A 580 27.24 -34.54 23.98
C SER A 580 27.93 -33.59 24.98
N GLY A 581 27.23 -33.19 26.06
CA GLY A 581 27.72 -32.17 27.01
C GLY A 581 27.84 -30.76 26.43
N LYS A 582 27.27 -30.50 25.24
CA LYS A 582 27.27 -29.19 24.58
C LYS A 582 26.08 -28.36 25.01
N ASN A 583 26.25 -27.05 24.99
CA ASN A 583 25.19 -26.07 25.16
C ASN A 583 25.29 -24.98 24.09
N PHE A 584 24.15 -24.35 23.80
CA PHE A 584 24.11 -23.23 22.88
C PHE A 584 24.54 -21.93 23.57
N MET A 585 25.48 -21.22 22.96
CA MET A 585 25.92 -19.89 23.38
C MET A 585 24.98 -18.82 22.81
N MET A 586 24.99 -17.63 23.39
CA MET A 586 24.26 -16.46 22.84
C MET A 586 25.08 -15.80 21.72
N THR A 587 25.24 -16.54 20.62
CA THR A 587 25.86 -16.07 19.38
C THR A 587 24.87 -16.23 18.23
N GLU A 588 24.99 -15.41 17.18
CA GLU A 588 24.12 -15.50 16.00
C GLU A 588 24.13 -16.91 15.39
N GLN A 589 25.31 -17.52 15.29
CA GLN A 589 25.49 -18.89 14.80
C GLN A 589 24.68 -19.92 15.62
N HIS A 590 24.76 -19.86 16.95
CA HIS A 590 24.08 -20.84 17.81
C HIS A 590 22.58 -20.57 17.92
N ILE A 591 22.14 -19.31 17.81
CA ILE A 591 20.72 -18.96 17.69
C ILE A 591 20.16 -19.55 16.40
N MET A 592 20.88 -19.45 15.28
CA MET A 592 20.48 -20.10 14.04
C MET A 592 20.44 -21.63 14.19
N TYR A 593 21.42 -22.27 14.81
CA TYR A 593 21.36 -23.72 15.07
C TYR A 593 20.14 -24.12 15.90
N GLN A 594 19.79 -23.34 16.93
CA GLN A 594 18.55 -23.58 17.68
C GLN A 594 17.32 -23.50 16.78
N PHE A 595 17.23 -22.47 15.93
CA PHE A 595 16.13 -22.31 15.00
C PHE A 595 16.02 -23.47 14.00
N LEU A 596 17.16 -23.89 13.42
CA LEU A 596 17.21 -25.01 12.50
C LEU A 596 16.70 -26.30 13.16
N LEU A 597 17.16 -26.58 14.38
CA LEU A 597 16.72 -27.78 15.08
C LEU A 597 15.27 -27.69 15.55
N ASN A 598 14.77 -26.52 15.93
CA ASN A 598 13.43 -26.35 16.50
C ASN A 598 12.33 -26.31 15.42
N SER A 599 12.59 -25.63 14.31
CA SER A 599 11.55 -25.32 13.31
C SER A 599 11.85 -25.86 11.91
N CYS A 600 13.11 -26.19 11.61
CA CYS A 600 13.56 -26.60 10.28
C CYS A 600 14.17 -28.02 10.25
N TYR A 601 14.01 -28.83 11.29
CA TYR A 601 14.65 -30.16 11.42
C TYR A 601 14.26 -31.14 10.31
N HIS A 602 13.19 -30.85 9.56
CA HIS A 602 12.71 -31.65 8.45
C HIS A 602 13.46 -31.34 7.13
N LEU A 603 14.17 -30.21 7.05
CA LEU A 603 14.94 -29.78 5.89
C LEU A 603 16.23 -30.60 5.74
N SER A 604 16.77 -30.65 4.52
CA SER A 604 18.08 -31.21 4.24
C SER A 604 19.20 -30.30 4.78
N ILE A 605 20.41 -30.87 4.93
CA ILE A 605 21.59 -30.08 5.33
C ILE A 605 21.93 -28.99 4.31
N ASN A 606 21.64 -29.21 3.03
CA ASN A 606 21.86 -28.22 1.98
C ASN A 606 20.91 -27.02 2.13
N GLU A 607 19.63 -27.26 2.37
CA GLU A 607 18.65 -26.19 2.63
C GLU A 607 18.99 -25.43 3.91
N CYS A 608 19.43 -26.13 4.96
CA CYS A 608 19.91 -25.49 6.19
C CYS A 608 21.16 -24.62 5.94
N ASN A 609 22.07 -25.08 5.09
CA ASN A 609 23.25 -24.33 4.68
C ASN A 609 22.90 -23.10 3.84
N ASP A 610 21.92 -23.19 2.95
CA ASP A 610 21.42 -22.02 2.22
C ASP A 610 20.90 -20.94 3.18
N MET A 611 20.20 -21.34 4.25
CA MET A 611 19.70 -20.40 5.27
C MET A 611 20.84 -19.79 6.09
N LEU A 612 21.88 -20.55 6.41
CA LEU A 612 23.09 -20.05 7.08
C LEU A 612 23.82 -19.04 6.20
N LEU A 613 24.08 -19.39 4.93
CA LEU A 613 24.79 -18.54 3.98
C LEU A 613 24.02 -17.25 3.66
N ALA A 614 22.69 -17.31 3.54
CA ALA A 614 21.85 -16.13 3.36
C ALA A 614 21.97 -15.11 4.50
N GLN A 615 22.42 -15.54 5.68
CA GLN A 615 22.66 -14.69 6.84
C GLN A 615 24.15 -14.43 7.10
N ASN A 616 25.03 -14.74 6.14
CA ASN A 616 26.49 -14.64 6.26
C ASN A 616 27.06 -15.44 7.45
N LEU A 617 26.40 -16.55 7.81
CA LEU A 617 26.83 -17.47 8.85
C LEU A 617 27.62 -18.64 8.26
N LYS A 618 28.42 -19.31 9.10
CA LYS A 618 29.23 -20.45 8.64
C LYS A 618 28.32 -21.64 8.29
N PRO A 619 28.50 -22.30 7.13
CA PRO A 619 27.76 -23.50 6.82
C PRO A 619 28.19 -24.68 7.73
N LEU A 620 27.39 -25.73 7.74
CA LEU A 620 27.67 -27.03 8.33
C LEU A 620 28.27 -27.98 7.27
N GLY A 621 28.85 -29.10 7.69
CA GLY A 621 29.34 -30.10 6.73
C GLY A 621 30.74 -29.83 6.19
N LYS A 622 31.02 -30.43 5.03
CA LYS A 622 32.27 -30.28 4.29
C LYS A 622 32.46 -28.84 3.81
N LEU A 623 31.38 -28.10 3.55
CA LEU A 623 31.42 -26.69 3.15
C LEU A 623 32.11 -25.80 4.21
N ASN A 624 31.96 -26.12 5.50
CA ASN A 624 32.63 -25.38 6.59
C ASN A 624 34.16 -25.55 6.60
N ARG A 625 34.69 -26.56 5.91
CA ARG A 625 36.13 -26.88 5.89
C ARG A 625 36.89 -26.17 4.77
N VAL A 626 36.17 -25.53 3.84
CA VAL A 626 36.72 -24.87 2.64
C VAL A 626 36.63 -23.34 2.75
N SER A 627 35.84 -22.82 3.70
CA SER A 627 35.61 -21.40 3.97
C SER A 627 36.56 -20.80 4.99
#